data_AF-A0A537EQ45-F1
#
_entry.id   AF-A0A537EQ45-F1
#
_cell.length_a   1.000
_cell.length_b   1.000
_cell.length_c   1.000
_cell.angle_alpha   90.00
_cell.angle_beta   90.00
_cell.angle_gamma   90.00
#
_symmetry.space_group_name_H-M   'P 1'
#
loop_
_entity.id
_entity.type
_entity.pdbx_description
1 polymer ?
#
loop_
_entity_poly.entity_id
_entity_poly.type
_entity_poly.pdbx_seq_one_letter_code
_entity_poly.pdbx_strand_id
1 'polypeptide(L)'
;MYERFHIGTKPSPLAYTLPAKFDVQARKLRLAAMLVHEAFEFRFKKDVVLSRPCIYGVFGGRFGGFKPIKEKCVGCMRCVQEYPHIMTVKLSEPYKRLGDSYWTH
;
A
#
# COMPACT_ATOMS: atom_id res chain seq x y z
N MET A 1 -18.61 -7.92 -49.99
CA MET A 1 -18.37 -6.66 -49.26
C MET A 1 -18.71 -6.95 -47.81
N TYR A 2 -17.72 -6.97 -46.91
CA TYR A 2 -17.95 -7.28 -45.49
C TYR A 2 -18.13 -5.96 -44.74
N GLU A 3 -19.26 -5.77 -44.07
CA GLU A 3 -19.43 -4.67 -43.11
C GLU A 3 -19.04 -5.18 -41.73
N ARG A 4 -18.11 -4.46 -41.07
CA ARG A 4 -17.63 -4.81 -39.74
C ARG A 4 -18.67 -4.32 -38.73
N PHE A 5 -19.50 -5.22 -38.21
CA PHE A 5 -20.47 -4.91 -37.15
C PHE A 5 -19.79 -4.15 -36.00
N HIS A 6 -20.24 -2.93 -35.73
CA HIS A 6 -19.80 -2.15 -34.58
C HIS A 6 -20.75 -2.40 -33.42
N ILE A 7 -20.30 -3.16 -32.43
CA ILE A 7 -21.01 -3.33 -31.17
C ILE A 7 -20.67 -2.12 -30.31
N GLY A 8 -21.66 -1.28 -30.02
CA GLY A 8 -21.48 -0.11 -29.18
C GLY A 8 -21.07 -0.51 -27.77
N THR A 9 -19.88 -0.09 -27.33
CA THR A 9 -19.44 -0.27 -25.96
C THR A 9 -19.77 0.98 -25.14
N LYS A 10 -20.28 0.78 -23.93
CA LYS A 10 -20.44 1.85 -22.94
C LYS A 10 -19.60 1.49 -21.71
N PRO A 11 -18.95 2.46 -21.06
CA PRO A 11 -18.26 2.21 -19.81
C PRO A 11 -19.29 1.74 -18.78
N SER A 12 -19.11 0.51 -18.29
CA SER A 12 -19.89 0.02 -17.17
C SER A 12 -19.36 0.68 -15.89
N PRO A 13 -20.23 1.18 -15.00
CA PRO A 13 -19.79 1.56 -13.67
C PRO A 13 -19.17 0.34 -12.96
N LEU A 14 -18.20 0.61 -12.09
CA LEU A 14 -17.63 -0.41 -11.20
C LEU A 14 -18.76 -0.97 -10.32
N ALA A 15 -19.02 -2.27 -10.44
CA ALA A 15 -20.07 -2.95 -9.67
C ALA A 15 -19.81 -2.93 -8.16
N TYR A 16 -18.54 -2.85 -7.75
CA TYR A 16 -18.13 -2.76 -6.35
C TYR A 16 -16.77 -2.05 -6.23
N THR A 17 -16.50 -1.51 -5.05
CA THR A 17 -15.19 -0.96 -4.70
C THR A 17 -14.21 -2.09 -4.41
N LEU A 18 -13.11 -2.17 -5.16
CA LEU A 18 -12.07 -3.16 -4.88
C LEU A 18 -11.40 -2.83 -3.54
N PRO A 19 -11.42 -3.75 -2.56
CA PRO A 19 -10.70 -3.56 -1.32
C PRO A 19 -9.18 -3.59 -1.59
N ALA A 20 -8.43 -2.88 -0.76
CA ALA A 20 -6.97 -2.93 -0.80
C ALA A 20 -6.48 -4.36 -0.61
N LYS A 21 -5.51 -4.80 -1.42
CA LYS A 21 -4.96 -6.17 -1.39
C LYS A 21 -4.29 -6.50 -0.06
N PHE A 22 -3.48 -5.57 0.44
CA PHE A 22 -2.66 -5.79 1.63
C PHE A 22 -3.10 -4.89 2.77
N ASP A 23 -3.19 -5.49 3.96
CA ASP A 23 -3.29 -4.77 5.22
C ASP A 23 -1.90 -4.56 5.80
N VAL A 24 -1.42 -3.31 5.69
CA VAL A 24 -0.14 -2.89 6.26
C VAL A 24 -0.40 -2.30 7.63
N GLN A 25 0.28 -2.83 8.65
CA GLN A 25 0.20 -2.35 10.02
C GLN A 25 1.60 -1.97 10.50
N ALA A 26 1.69 -0.81 11.14
CA ALA A 26 2.92 -0.30 11.73
C ALA A 26 2.75 -0.14 13.25
N ARG A 27 3.75 -0.56 14.03
CA ARG A 27 3.80 -0.30 15.47
C ARG A 27 4.16 1.18 15.69
N LYS A 28 3.15 2.00 16.00
CA LYS A 28 3.23 3.46 16.13
C LYS A 28 4.42 3.97 16.94
N LEU A 29 4.66 3.40 18.13
CA LEU A 29 5.73 3.85 19.03
C LEU A 29 7.13 3.66 18.43
N ARG A 30 7.38 2.51 17.82
CA ARG A 30 8.68 2.20 17.20
C ARG A 30 8.87 2.92 15.88
N LEU A 31 7.79 3.11 15.13
CA LEU A 31 7.81 3.91 13.91
C LEU A 31 8.18 5.36 14.21
N ALA A 32 7.62 5.95 15.26
CA ALA A 32 7.95 7.31 15.68
C ALA A 32 9.43 7.44 16.05
N ALA A 33 9.96 6.52 16.86
CA ALA A 33 11.37 6.52 17.25
C ALA A 33 12.30 6.41 16.05
N MET A 34 11.98 5.53 15.10
CA MET A 34 12.73 5.36 13.86
C MET A 34 12.68 6.62 12.98
N LEU A 35 11.50 7.21 12.78
CA LEU A 35 11.35 8.44 12.00
C LEU A 35 12.09 9.63 12.63
N VAL A 36 12.11 9.72 13.96
CA VAL A 36 12.87 10.75 14.69
C VAL A 36 14.38 10.53 14.52
N HIS A 37 14.84 9.29 14.61
CA HIS A 37 16.25 8.94 14.35
C HIS A 37 16.66 9.27 12.91
N GLU A 38 15.86 8.88 11.92
CA GLU A 38 16.12 9.21 10.52
C GLU A 38 16.06 10.72 10.25
N ALA A 39 15.11 11.45 10.85
CA ALA A 39 15.05 12.91 10.71
C ALA A 39 16.30 13.60 11.26
N PHE A 40 16.88 13.06 12.33
CA PHE A 40 18.11 13.57 12.93
C PHE A 40 19.34 13.25 12.08
N GLU A 41 19.48 12.01 11.59
CA GLU A 41 20.60 11.61 10.72
C GLU A 41 20.59 12.34 9.36
N PHE A 42 19.41 12.52 8.76
CA PHE A 42 19.28 13.11 7.41
C PHE A 42 19.09 14.64 7.39
N ARG A 43 19.35 15.34 8.51
CA ARG A 43 19.27 16.82 8.63
C ARG A 43 18.00 17.41 7.99
N PHE A 44 16.82 16.87 8.32
CA PHE A 44 15.53 17.40 7.84
C PHE A 44 15.34 17.41 6.30
N LYS A 45 16.03 16.56 5.51
CA LYS A 45 15.67 16.33 4.10
C LYS A 45 14.34 15.58 4.00
N LYS A 46 13.23 16.33 4.04
CA LYS A 46 11.85 15.84 4.10
C LYS A 46 11.51 14.82 3.00
N ASP A 47 12.04 15.01 1.79
CA ASP A 47 11.75 14.13 0.64
C ASP A 47 12.28 12.70 0.81
N VAL A 48 13.42 12.55 1.49
CA VAL A 48 14.04 11.24 1.73
C VAL A 48 13.36 10.53 2.90
N VAL A 49 13.00 11.27 3.96
CA VAL A 49 12.36 10.70 5.15
C VAL A 49 10.92 10.24 4.85
N LEU A 50 10.18 10.97 4.00
CA LEU A 50 8.79 10.64 3.69
C LEU A 50 8.62 9.42 2.77
N SER A 51 9.66 9.04 2.02
CA SER A 51 9.66 7.88 1.14
C SER A 51 10.19 6.60 1.82
N ARG A 52 10.84 6.70 2.98
CA ARG A 52 11.22 5.54 3.80
C ARG A 52 10.13 5.29 4.86
N PRO A 53 9.79 4.03 5.17
CA PRO A 53 10.40 2.76 4.76
C PRO A 53 9.77 2.10 3.52
N CYS A 54 9.07 2.83 2.64
CA CYS A 54 8.43 2.24 1.46
C CYS A 54 8.51 3.16 0.24
N ILE A 55 9.24 2.71 -0.78
CA ILE A 55 9.41 3.41 -2.07
C ILE A 55 8.09 3.79 -2.74
N TYR A 56 7.01 3.04 -2.48
CA TYR A 56 5.68 3.27 -3.04
C TYR A 56 4.90 4.37 -2.30
N GLY A 57 5.52 5.05 -1.33
CA GLY A 57 4.89 6.15 -0.61
C GLY A 57 3.70 5.74 0.25
N VAL A 58 3.65 4.48 0.68
CA VAL A 58 2.62 3.96 1.61
C VAL A 58 2.64 4.77 2.93
N PHE A 59 3.80 5.29 3.32
CA PHE A 59 4.00 6.06 4.55
C PHE A 59 4.03 7.58 4.33
N GLY A 60 3.85 8.07 3.10
CA GLY A 60 3.88 9.51 2.76
C GLY A 60 2.61 10.28 3.13
N GLY A 61 1.80 9.79 4.08
CA GLY A 61 0.56 10.45 4.48
C GLY A 61 0.80 11.74 5.29
N ARG A 62 -0.20 12.64 5.30
CA ARG A 62 -0.17 13.93 6.01
C ARG A 62 0.16 13.84 7.51
N PHE A 63 0.01 12.65 8.10
CA PHE A 63 0.38 12.33 9.49
C PHE A 63 1.66 11.49 9.59
N GLY A 64 2.69 11.75 8.76
CA GLY A 64 4.04 11.21 8.95
C GLY A 64 4.11 9.68 9.05
N GLY A 65 3.41 8.95 8.18
CA GLY A 65 3.52 7.48 8.11
C GLY A 65 2.80 6.68 9.20
N PHE A 66 2.15 7.31 10.19
CA PHE A 66 1.42 6.55 11.22
C PHE A 66 0.17 5.81 10.72
N LYS A 67 -0.40 6.28 9.60
CA LYS A 67 -1.52 5.62 8.92
C LYS A 67 -1.07 5.26 7.50
N PRO A 68 -0.69 3.99 7.25
CA PRO A 68 -0.26 3.58 5.93
C PRO A 68 -1.42 3.66 4.93
N ILE A 69 -1.13 4.17 3.74
CA ILE A 69 -2.07 4.23 2.62
C ILE A 69 -2.09 2.83 1.98
N LYS A 70 -3.02 1.99 2.43
CA LYS A 70 -3.12 0.57 2.05
C LYS A 70 -3.26 0.36 0.53
N GLU A 71 -3.91 1.30 -0.15
CA GLU A 71 -4.12 1.29 -1.60
C GLU A 71 -2.81 1.33 -2.41
N LYS A 72 -1.75 1.93 -1.86
CA LYS A 72 -0.45 2.03 -2.52
C LYS A 72 0.46 0.82 -2.27
N CYS A 73 0.07 -0.09 -1.39
CA CYS A 73 0.90 -1.25 -1.07
C CYS A 73 0.76 -2.32 -2.15
N VAL A 74 1.89 -2.64 -2.80
CA VAL A 74 1.99 -3.71 -3.81
C VAL A 74 2.46 -5.05 -3.24
N GLY A 75 2.80 -5.13 -1.95
CA GLY A 75 3.29 -6.36 -1.34
C GLY A 75 4.78 -6.67 -1.59
N CYS A 76 5.61 -5.66 -1.86
CA CYS A 76 7.07 -5.86 -2.08
C CYS A 76 7.86 -6.37 -0.86
N MET A 77 7.25 -6.43 0.33
CA MET A 77 7.82 -6.89 1.62
C MET A 77 9.09 -6.19 2.12
N ARG A 78 9.65 -5.23 1.38
CA ARG A 78 10.87 -4.49 1.76
C ARG A 78 10.79 -3.86 3.14
N CYS A 79 9.66 -3.25 3.48
CA CYS A 79 9.48 -2.62 4.80
C CYS A 79 9.50 -3.62 5.96
N VAL A 80 9.08 -4.88 5.73
CA VAL A 80 9.14 -5.95 6.72
C VAL A 80 10.54 -6.53 6.82
N GLN A 81 11.29 -6.59 5.72
CA GLN A 81 12.68 -7.06 5.73
C GLN A 81 13.61 -6.07 6.44
N GLU A 82 13.48 -4.77 6.14
CA GLU A 82 14.28 -3.72 6.77
C GLU A 82 13.89 -3.53 8.26
N TYR A 83 12.59 -3.63 8.58
CA TYR A 83 12.05 -3.38 9.92
C TYR A 83 11.03 -4.42 10.40
N PRO A 84 11.44 -5.70 10.60
CA PRO A 84 10.52 -6.79 10.92
C PRO A 84 9.80 -6.60 12.26
N HIS A 85 10.39 -5.81 13.15
CA HIS A 85 9.91 -5.56 14.50
C HIS A 85 9.02 -4.30 14.60
N ILE A 86 8.81 -3.61 13.48
CA ILE A 86 7.99 -2.39 13.36
C ILE A 86 6.83 -2.64 12.41
N MET A 87 7.08 -3.33 11.30
CA MET A 87 6.14 -3.50 10.20
C MET A 87 5.57 -4.91 10.14
N THR A 88 4.29 -4.98 9.83
CA THR A 88 3.62 -6.23 9.53
C THR A 88 2.75 -6.02 8.30
N VAL A 89 2.93 -6.88 7.30
CA VAL A 89 2.11 -6.90 6.09
C VAL A 89 1.34 -8.19 6.09
N LYS A 90 0.02 -8.11 6.01
CA LYS A 90 -0.89 -9.25 5.89
C LYS A 90 -1.76 -9.08 4.65
N LEU A 91 -2.21 -10.17 4.07
CA LEU A 91 -3.25 -10.10 3.04
C LEU A 91 -4.56 -9.65 3.70
N SER A 92 -5.29 -8.72 3.06
CA SER A 92 -6.49 -8.18 3.65
C SER A 92 -7.62 -9.22 3.62
N GLU A 93 -8.30 -9.39 4.75
CA GLU A 93 -9.47 -10.25 4.85
C GLU A 93 -10.59 -9.92 3.85
N PRO A 94 -10.92 -8.64 3.57
CA PRO A 94 -11.93 -8.32 2.55
C PRO A 94 -11.48 -8.69 1.14
N TYR A 95 -10.17 -8.66 0.84
CA TYR A 95 -9.65 -9.11 -0.44
C TYR A 95 -9.73 -10.63 -0.58
N LYS A 96 -9.42 -11.37 0.49
CA LYS A 96 -9.58 -12.85 0.52
C LYS A 96 -11.01 -13.28 0.26
N ARG A 97 -11.98 -12.56 0.82
CA ARG A 97 -13.42 -12.86 0.62
C ARG A 97 -13.91 -12.62 -0.79
N LEU A 98 -13.15 -11.89 -1.60
CA LEU A 98 -13.58 -11.43 -2.92
C LEU A 98 -13.19 -12.36 -4.06
N GLY A 99 -12.23 -13.27 -3.84
CA GLY A 99 -11.84 -14.24 -4.84
C GLY A 99 -11.98 -15.67 -4.33
N ASP A 100 -12.28 -16.57 -5.26
CA ASP A 100 -12.18 -18.00 -5.03
C ASP A 100 -10.73 -18.35 -4.65
N SER A 101 -10.55 -19.39 -3.84
CA SER A 101 -9.27 -19.84 -3.26
C SER A 101 -8.14 -20.04 -4.28
N TYR A 102 -8.45 -20.06 -5.58
CA TYR A 102 -7.49 -20.14 -6.66
C TYR A 102 -6.74 -18.82 -6.95
N TRP A 103 -7.37 -17.66 -6.71
CA TRP A 103 -6.81 -16.34 -7.08
C TRP A 103 -6.35 -15.50 -5.87
N THR A 104 -6.59 -15.99 -4.65
CA THR A 104 -6.38 -15.26 -3.39
C THR A 104 -5.29 -15.82 -2.49
N HIS A 105 -4.63 -16.93 -2.89
CA HIS A 105 -3.53 -17.59 -2.17
C HIS A 105 -2.13 -17.19 -2.66
#